data_AF-B0XB15-F1
#
_entry.id   AF-B0XB15-F1
#
_cell.length_a   1.000
_cell.length_b   1.000
_cell.length_c   1.000
_cell.angle_alpha   90.00
_cell.angle_beta   90.00
_cell.angle_gamma   90.00
#
_symmetry.space_group_name_H-M   'P 1'
#
loop_
_entity.id
_entity.type
_entity.pdbx_description
1 polymer ?
#
loop_
_entity_poly.entity_id
_entity_poly.type
_entity_poly.pdbx_seq_one_letter_code
_entity_poly.pdbx_strand_id
1 'polypeptide(L)' 'AKFLFAYQERSADWCIETLLKKWNLSCNVISLDNLSAELGVDPQELMGNHTIHLLEVTRRS' A
#
# COMPACT_ATOMS: atom_id res chain seq x y z
N ALA A 1 -10.09 13.14 -6.48
CA ALA A 1 -8.61 13.09 -6.42
C ALA A 1 -8.20 11.73 -5.90
N LYS A 2 -7.05 11.22 -6.36
CA LYS A 2 -6.47 9.95 -5.93
C LYS A 2 -5.05 10.22 -5.47
N PHE A 3 -4.60 9.52 -4.43
CA PHE A 3 -3.26 9.62 -3.90
C PHE A 3 -2.63 8.23 -3.81
N LEU A 4 -1.37 8.13 -4.24
CA LEU A 4 -0.61 6.88 -4.32
C LEU A 4 0.61 6.97 -3.42
N PHE A 5 0.82 5.96 -2.58
CA PHE A 5 2.01 5.90 -1.73
C PHE A 5 2.32 4.45 -1.31
N ALA A 6 3.59 4.23 -0.98
CA ALA A 6 4.06 3.00 -0.37
C ALA A 6 3.86 3.08 1.16
N TYR A 7 3.32 2.01 1.73
CA TYR A 7 3.05 1.87 3.16
C TYR A 7 3.68 0.59 3.68
N GLN A 8 4.44 0.70 4.76
CA GLN A 8 4.93 -0.43 5.51
C GLN A 8 4.31 -0.39 6.91
N GLU A 9 3.56 -1.43 7.27
CA GLU A 9 3.05 -1.58 8.63
C GLU A 9 4.21 -1.96 9.57
N ARG A 10 4.42 -1.16 10.63
CA ARG A 10 5.49 -1.39 11.63
C ARG A 10 4.93 -1.90 12.97
N SER A 11 3.63 -1.74 13.22
CA SER A 11 2.89 -2.30 14.35
C SER A 11 1.39 -2.23 14.04
N ALA A 12 0.63 -3.24 14.49
CA ALA A 12 -0.83 -3.28 14.40
C ALA A 12 -1.49 -2.15 15.22
N ASP A 13 -0.80 -1.62 16.24
CA ASP A 13 -1.29 -0.50 17.05
C ASP A 13 -1.43 0.81 16.23
N TRP A 14 -0.75 0.89 15.08
CA TRP A 14 -0.68 2.07 14.20
C TRP A 14 -1.10 1.72 12.77
N CYS A 15 -2.14 0.89 12.68
CA CYS A 15 -2.72 0.42 11.43
C CYS A 15 -3.36 1.57 10.62
N ILE A 16 -3.13 1.60 9.31
CA ILE A 16 -3.60 2.70 8.45
C ILE A 16 -5.12 2.79 8.34
N GLU A 17 -5.83 1.69 8.59
CA GLU A 17 -7.29 1.59 8.65
C GLU A 17 -7.90 2.63 9.60
N THR A 18 -7.24 2.89 10.74
CA THR A 18 -7.70 3.87 11.72
C THR A 18 -7.65 5.29 11.14
N LEU A 19 -6.59 5.62 10.40
CA LEU A 19 -6.43 6.93 9.73
C LEU A 19 -7.45 7.10 8.59
N LEU A 20 -7.64 6.05 7.79
CA LEU A 20 -8.61 6.05 6.69
C LEU A 20 -10.03 6.27 7.20
N LYS A 21 -10.42 5.59 8.29
CA LYS A 21 -11.71 5.80 8.96
C LYS A 21 -11.86 7.22 9.48
N LYS A 22 -10.83 7.73 10.19
CA LYS A 22 -10.84 9.08 10.79
C LYS A 22 -11.12 10.18 9.77
N TRP A 23 -10.63 10.03 8.54
CA TRP A 23 -10.74 11.05 7.50
C TRP A 23 -11.76 10.74 6.39
N ASN A 24 -12.61 9.72 6.59
CA ASN A 24 -13.58 9.25 5.60
C ASN A 24 -12.95 8.97 4.22
N LEU A 25 -11.86 8.21 4.24
CA LEU A 25 -11.11 7.78 3.06
C LEU A 25 -11.34 6.29 2.78
N SER A 26 -11.18 5.92 1.52
CA SER A 26 -11.16 4.53 1.04
C SER A 26 -9.77 4.21 0.51
N CYS A 27 -9.33 2.96 0.67
CA CYS A 27 -8.02 2.51 0.27
C CYS A 27 -8.12 1.21 -0.52
N ASN A 28 -7.40 1.12 -1.63
CA ASN A 28 -7.21 -0.09 -2.42
C ASN A 28 -5.72 -0.47 -2.40
N VAL A 29 -5.44 -1.74 -2.08
CA VAL A 29 -4.09 -2.29 -2.20
C VAL A 29 -3.85 -2.64 -3.67
N ILE A 30 -2.80 -2.08 -4.25
CA ILE A 30 -2.36 -2.42 -5.61
C ILE A 30 -1.40 -3.59 -5.50
N SER A 31 -1.74 -4.70 -6.16
CA SER A 31 -0.82 -5.84 -6.29
C SER A 31 0.39 -5.43 -7.13
N LEU A 32 1.58 -5.80 -6.65
CA LEU A 32 2.84 -5.64 -7.36
C LEU A 32 3.21 -6.87 -8.20
N ASP A 33 2.38 -7.91 -8.23
CA ASP A 33 2.70 -9.18 -8.91
C ASP A 33 2.91 -8.97 -10.42
N ASN A 34 2.14 -8.06 -11.01
CA ASN A 34 2.29 -7.68 -12.42
C ASN A 34 3.59 -6.91 -12.67
N LEU A 35 4.08 -6.16 -11.68
CA LEU A 35 5.33 -5.39 -11.79
C LEU A 35 6.54 -6.33 -11.90
N SER A 36 6.50 -7.47 -11.21
CA SER A 36 7.55 -8.49 -11.30
C SER A 36 7.69 -9.04 -12.72
N ALA A 37 6.55 -9.29 -13.38
CA ALA A 37 6.51 -9.81 -14.74
C ALA A 37 7.03 -8.82 -15.78
N GLU A 38 6.78 -7.51 -15.59
CA GLU A 38 7.19 -6.47 -16.54
C GLU A 38 8.65 -6.04 -16.38
N LEU A 39 9.15 -5.95 -15.14
CA LEU A 39 10.50 -5.45 -14.86
C LEU A 39 11.55 -6.56 -14.74
N GLY A 40 11.14 -7.84 -14.67
CA GLY A 40 12.05 -8.97 -14.50
C GLY A 40 12.78 -8.97 -13.16
N VAL A 41 12.28 -8.21 -12.19
CA VAL A 41 12.82 -8.13 -10.81
C VAL A 41 11.71 -8.53 -9.85
N ASP A 42 12.06 -9.27 -8.80
CA ASP A 42 11.11 -9.57 -7.73
C ASP A 42 11.05 -8.36 -6.78
N PRO A 43 9.90 -7.67 -6.63
CA PRO A 43 9.71 -6.60 -5.67
C PRO A 43 10.09 -7.04 -4.25
N GLN A 44 9.91 -8.32 -3.91
CA GLN A 44 10.27 -8.86 -2.60
C GLN A 44 11.78 -8.74 -2.32
N GLU A 45 12.62 -8.93 -3.34
CA GLU A 45 14.08 -8.76 -3.22
C GLU A 45 14.45 -7.29 -2.96
N LEU A 46 13.72 -6.35 -3.56
CA LEU A 46 13.92 -4.91 -3.35
C LEU A 46 13.45 -4.44 -1.97
N MET A 47 12.46 -5.11 -1.39
CA MET A 47 11.85 -4.74 -0.11
C MET A 47 12.63 -5.24 1.12
N GLY A 48 13.67 -6.06 0.95
CA GLY A 48 14.59 -6.42 2.05
C GLY A 48 13.90 -7.06 3.26
N ASN A 49 13.07 -8.08 3.01
CA ASN A 49 12.24 -8.80 4.01
C ASN A 49 11.16 -7.93 4.69
N HIS A 50 10.87 -6.74 4.18
CA HIS A 50 9.73 -5.96 4.60
C HIS A 50 8.52 -6.22 3.70
N THR A 51 7.33 -6.21 4.29
CA THR A 51 6.09 -6.19 3.52
C THR A 51 5.72 -4.73 3.28
N ILE A 52 5.87 -4.26 2.04
CA ILE A 52 5.46 -2.92 1.62
C ILE A 52 4.22 -3.06 0.74
N HIS A 53 3.18 -2.31 1.09
CA HIS A 53 1.95 -2.22 0.32
C HIS A 53 1.96 -0.96 -0.53
N LEU A 54 1.62 -1.07 -1.80
CA LEU A 54 1.29 0.10 -2.61
C LEU A 54 -0.19 0.40 -2.45
N LEU A 55 -0.52 1.59 -1.96
CA LEU A 55 -1.88 1.97 -1.63
C LEU A 55 -2.37 3.10 -2.55
N GLU A 56 -3.58 2.92 -3.11
CA GLU A 56 -4.36 3.98 -3.73
C GLU A 56 -5.43 4.45 -2.74
N VAL A 57 -5.36 5.71 -2.32
CA VAL A 57 -6.33 6.31 -1.39
C VAL A 57 -7.19 7.34 -2.11
N THR A 58 -8.50 7.28 -1.81
CA THR A 58 -9.53 8.15 -2.36
C THR A 58 -10.46 8.64 -1.26
N ARG A 59 -11.19 9.73 -1.50
CA ARG A 59 -12.27 10.13 -0.61
C ARG A 59 -13.43 9.15 -0.76
N ARG A 60 -14.00 8.71 0.35
CA ARG A 60 -15.20 7.88 0.33
C ARG A 60 -16.38 8.71 -0.18
N SER A 61 -16.99 8.26 -1.27
CA SER A 61 -18.21 8.81 -1.86
C SER A 61 -19.44 8.41 -1.06
#